data_AF-A0A6M6BE19-F1
#
_entry.id   AF-A0A6M6BE19-F1
#
_cell.length_a   1.000
_cell.length_b   1.000
_cell.length_c   1.000
_cell.angle_alpha   90.00
_cell.angle_beta   90.00
_cell.angle_gamma   90.00
#
_symmetry.space_group_name_H-M   'P 1'
#
loop_
_entity.id
_entity.type
_entity.pdbx_description
1 polymer ?
#
loop_
_entity_poly.entity_id
_entity_poly.type
_entity_poly.pdbx_seq_one_letter_code
_entity_poly.pdbx_strand_id
1 'polypeptide(L)'
;MTPPIFHNRRIIWESKAKLVGVISISFLFVAAAFWTRDQSSSFMFWGSILFWGGGGLMLLYKLLNPKNLFVTHNSALGKQVIAEEFKAAQASLGPFSYDAAGFLLTQELGTAYYAWGDLESVFGYKRDEYVTDEICLDLFFGNTSSLTLTESTLGWYQFLIKLQQHVPSISPDWQMIIAVPAFETRLILLFDKASRPQHQVEPLCYKE
;
A
#
# COMPACT_ATOMS: atom_id res chain seq x y z
N MET A 1 0.89 -11.10 1.43
CA MET A 1 -0.30 -10.23 1.37
C MET A 1 -1.56 -11.04 1.58
N THR A 2 -2.27 -10.81 2.68
CA THR A 2 -3.64 -11.30 2.84
C THR A 2 -4.53 -10.67 1.76
N PRO A 3 -5.42 -11.43 1.12
CA PRO A 3 -6.27 -10.86 0.09
C PRO A 3 -7.22 -9.85 0.73
N PRO A 4 -7.48 -8.69 0.09
CA PRO A 4 -8.38 -7.69 0.65
C PRO A 4 -9.78 -8.29 0.85
N ILE A 5 -10.40 -7.96 1.99
CA ILE A 5 -11.71 -8.47 2.40
C ILE A 5 -12.70 -7.31 2.36
N PHE A 6 -13.80 -7.49 1.62
CA PHE A 6 -14.88 -6.52 1.52
C PHE A 6 -16.21 -7.17 1.90
N HIS A 7 -16.87 -6.65 2.94
CA HIS A 7 -18.07 -7.24 3.53
C HIS A 7 -17.98 -8.77 3.73
N ASN A 8 -16.93 -9.24 4.42
CA ASN A 8 -16.67 -10.65 4.70
C ASN A 8 -16.49 -11.55 3.45
N ARG A 9 -16.18 -10.94 2.29
CA ARG A 9 -15.85 -11.65 1.05
C ARG A 9 -14.44 -11.31 0.59
N ARG A 10 -13.72 -12.30 0.11
CA ARG A 10 -12.39 -12.18 -0.47
C ARG A 10 -12.50 -11.50 -1.83
N ILE A 11 -11.83 -10.38 -2.02
CA ILE A 11 -11.77 -9.69 -3.31
C ILE A 11 -10.81 -10.43 -4.24
N ILE A 12 -11.23 -10.60 -5.49
CA ILE A 12 -10.42 -11.13 -6.58
C ILE A 12 -10.48 -10.13 -7.72
N TRP A 13 -9.34 -9.51 -8.02
CA TRP A 13 -9.17 -8.51 -9.09
C TRP A 13 -9.10 -9.15 -10.48
N GLU A 14 -10.14 -9.90 -10.84
CA GLU A 14 -10.27 -10.60 -12.10
C GLU A 14 -11.67 -10.43 -12.68
N SER A 15 -11.77 -10.42 -14.01
CA SER A 15 -13.06 -10.43 -14.69
C SER A 15 -13.72 -11.80 -14.59
N LYS A 16 -14.99 -11.85 -14.11
CA LYS A 16 -15.80 -13.07 -14.13
C LYS A 16 -15.93 -13.65 -15.53
N ALA A 17 -16.11 -12.79 -16.55
CA ALA A 17 -16.26 -13.24 -17.93
C ALA A 17 -14.98 -13.92 -18.45
N LYS A 18 -13.81 -13.40 -18.09
CA LYS A 18 -12.52 -14.03 -18.43
C LYS A 18 -12.41 -15.41 -17.79
N LEU A 19 -12.77 -15.52 -16.50
CA LEU A 19 -12.74 -16.79 -15.78
C LEU A 19 -13.71 -17.82 -16.38
N VAL A 20 -14.94 -17.41 -16.70
CA VAL A 20 -15.93 -18.26 -17.39
C VAL A 20 -15.39 -18.73 -18.74
N GLY A 21 -14.80 -17.83 -19.54
CA GLY A 21 -14.21 -18.19 -20.83
C GLY A 21 -13.09 -19.23 -20.71
N VAL A 22 -12.19 -19.08 -19.73
CA VAL A 22 -11.14 -20.07 -19.48
C VAL A 22 -11.72 -21.43 -19.06
N ILE A 23 -12.71 -21.44 -18.17
CA ILE A 23 -13.42 -22.65 -17.75
C ILE A 23 -14.06 -23.35 -18.96
N SER A 24 -14.76 -22.60 -19.81
CA SER A 24 -15.37 -23.12 -21.04
C SER A 24 -14.33 -23.74 -21.97
N ILE A 25 -13.20 -23.07 -22.19
CA ILE A 25 -12.09 -23.59 -23.01
C ILE A 25 -11.52 -24.88 -22.40
N SER A 26 -11.29 -24.92 -21.08
CA SER A 26 -10.79 -26.12 -20.41
C SER A 26 -11.72 -27.32 -20.61
N PHE A 27 -13.03 -27.13 -20.48
CA PHE A 27 -14.00 -28.21 -20.73
C PHE A 27 -14.14 -28.59 -22.21
N LEU A 28 -13.92 -27.65 -23.15
CA LEU A 28 -13.84 -27.95 -24.57
C LEU A 28 -12.65 -28.86 -24.90
N PHE A 29 -11.48 -28.64 -24.29
CA PHE A 29 -10.32 -29.53 -24.46
C PHE A 29 -10.59 -30.93 -23.92
N VAL A 30 -11.30 -31.04 -22.79
CA VAL A 30 -11.74 -32.33 -22.25
C VAL A 30 -12.69 -33.02 -23.24
N ALA A 31 -13.68 -32.31 -23.78
CA ALA A 31 -14.61 -32.87 -24.77
C ALA A 31 -13.88 -33.32 -26.05
N ALA A 32 -12.92 -32.52 -26.54
CA ALA A 32 -12.09 -32.88 -27.69
C ALA A 32 -11.26 -34.14 -27.42
N ALA A 33 -10.70 -34.31 -26.22
CA ALA A 33 -9.96 -35.52 -25.85
C ALA A 33 -10.86 -36.77 -25.84
N PHE A 34 -12.14 -36.64 -25.47
CA PHE A 34 -13.11 -37.73 -25.61
C PHE A 34 -13.43 -38.03 -27.09
N TRP A 35 -13.54 -37.00 -27.92
CA TRP A 35 -13.82 -37.15 -29.35
C TRP A 35 -12.68 -37.82 -30.13
N THR A 36 -11.43 -37.47 -29.82
CA THR A 36 -10.24 -38.01 -30.50
C THR A 36 -9.64 -39.22 -29.81
N ARG A 37 -10.37 -39.85 -28.87
CA ARG A 37 -9.89 -40.95 -28.03
C ARG A 37 -9.20 -42.04 -28.85
N ASP A 38 -9.82 -42.48 -29.94
CA ASP A 38 -9.33 -43.59 -30.78
C ASP A 38 -8.07 -43.25 -31.59
N GLN A 39 -7.76 -41.96 -31.74
CA GLN A 39 -6.58 -41.46 -32.46
C GLN A 39 -5.45 -41.02 -31.52
N SER A 40 -5.70 -40.98 -30.22
CA SER A 40 -4.78 -40.47 -29.20
C SER A 40 -4.16 -41.60 -28.39
N SER A 41 -2.91 -41.42 -27.96
CA SER A 41 -2.30 -42.36 -27.02
C SER A 41 -2.97 -42.27 -25.65
N SER A 42 -3.06 -43.39 -24.92
CA SER A 42 -3.64 -43.42 -23.57
C SER A 42 -3.00 -42.38 -22.64
N PHE A 43 -1.71 -42.14 -22.78
CA PHE A 43 -0.99 -41.11 -22.01
C PHE A 43 -1.52 -39.70 -22.30
N MET A 44 -1.66 -39.32 -23.58
CA MET A 44 -2.17 -38.00 -23.96
C MET A 44 -3.64 -37.80 -23.57
N PHE A 45 -4.46 -38.84 -23.68
CA PHE A 45 -5.84 -38.82 -23.23
C PHE A 45 -5.93 -38.50 -21.72
N TRP A 46 -5.29 -39.32 -20.88
CA TRP A 46 -5.34 -39.13 -19.42
C TRP A 46 -4.66 -37.84 -18.96
N GLY A 47 -3.55 -37.46 -19.61
CA GLY A 47 -2.89 -36.18 -19.33
C GLY A 47 -3.79 -34.98 -19.59
N SER A 48 -4.55 -35.01 -20.69
CA SER A 48 -5.51 -33.95 -21.03
C SER A 48 -6.65 -33.86 -20.02
N ILE A 49 -7.21 -35.00 -19.61
CA ILE A 49 -8.27 -35.05 -18.59
C ILE A 49 -7.79 -34.49 -17.26
N LEU A 50 -6.61 -34.91 -16.79
CA LEU A 50 -6.07 -34.45 -15.51
C LEU A 50 -5.74 -32.96 -15.52
N PHE A 51 -5.06 -32.48 -16.57
CA PHE A 51 -4.63 -31.10 -16.65
C PHE A 51 -5.81 -30.14 -16.89
N TRP A 52 -6.59 -30.37 -17.95
CA TRP A 52 -7.68 -29.47 -18.34
C TRP A 52 -8.94 -29.70 -17.52
N GLY A 53 -9.29 -30.96 -17.21
CA GLY A 53 -10.44 -31.28 -16.38
C GLY A 53 -10.22 -30.89 -14.92
N GLY A 54 -9.07 -31.25 -14.35
CA GLY A 54 -8.69 -30.86 -13.00
C GLY A 54 -8.59 -29.34 -12.83
N GLY A 55 -7.87 -28.66 -13.74
CA GLY A 55 -7.76 -27.21 -13.75
C GLY A 55 -9.11 -26.50 -13.91
N GLY A 56 -9.94 -26.97 -14.84
CA GLY A 56 -11.29 -26.44 -15.07
C GLY A 56 -12.19 -26.58 -13.85
N LEU A 57 -12.20 -27.73 -13.19
CA LEU A 57 -12.95 -27.96 -11.95
C LEU A 57 -12.45 -27.07 -10.79
N MET A 58 -11.14 -26.88 -10.65
CA MET A 58 -10.58 -25.99 -9.63
C MET A 58 -11.02 -24.53 -9.85
N LEU A 59 -10.98 -24.05 -11.09
CA LEU A 59 -11.43 -22.71 -11.45
C LEU A 59 -12.95 -22.55 -11.29
N LEU A 60 -13.72 -23.59 -11.61
CA LEU A 60 -15.16 -23.62 -11.38
C LEU A 60 -15.48 -23.53 -9.88
N TYR A 61 -14.77 -24.28 -9.03
CA TYR A 61 -14.89 -24.18 -7.58
C TYR A 61 -14.56 -22.77 -7.09
N LYS A 62 -13.48 -22.15 -7.61
CA LYS A 62 -13.13 -20.74 -7.31
C LYS A 62 -14.26 -19.78 -7.71
N LEU A 63 -14.89 -19.99 -8.87
CA LEU A 63 -15.98 -19.15 -9.39
C LEU A 63 -17.28 -19.30 -8.56
N LEU A 64 -17.62 -20.51 -8.14
CA LEU A 64 -18.86 -20.82 -7.43
C LEU A 64 -18.78 -20.53 -5.92
N ASN A 65 -17.59 -20.38 -5.35
CA ASN A 65 -17.44 -20.10 -3.93
C ASN A 65 -18.05 -18.73 -3.56
N PRO A 66 -19.11 -18.66 -2.75
CA PRO A 66 -19.82 -17.42 -2.44
C PRO A 66 -18.97 -16.44 -1.61
N LYS A 67 -17.88 -16.92 -1.00
CA LYS A 67 -16.90 -16.08 -0.30
C LYS A 67 -16.04 -15.24 -1.25
N ASN A 68 -16.03 -15.54 -2.55
CA ASN A 68 -15.23 -14.81 -3.53
C ASN A 68 -16.05 -13.71 -4.21
N LEU A 69 -15.56 -12.48 -4.12
CA LEU A 69 -16.11 -11.33 -4.83
C LEU A 69 -15.17 -10.95 -5.96
N PHE A 70 -15.59 -11.21 -7.20
CA PHE A 70 -14.84 -10.83 -8.38
C PHE A 70 -15.14 -9.39 -8.76
N VAL A 71 -14.10 -8.59 -8.86
CA VAL A 71 -14.20 -7.15 -9.08
C VAL A 71 -13.19 -6.75 -10.15
N THR A 72 -13.59 -5.82 -11.02
CA THR A 72 -12.68 -5.19 -11.99
C THR A 72 -12.47 -3.73 -11.62
N HIS A 73 -11.27 -3.20 -11.82
CA HIS A 73 -10.91 -1.81 -11.48
C HIS A 73 -11.87 -0.78 -12.09
N ASN A 74 -12.38 -1.04 -13.29
CA ASN A 74 -13.26 -0.10 -14.00
C ASN A 74 -14.76 -0.26 -13.66
N SER A 75 -15.16 -1.31 -12.93
CA SER A 75 -16.55 -1.49 -12.51
C SER A 75 -16.94 -0.50 -11.41
N ALA A 76 -18.23 -0.14 -11.31
CA ALA A 76 -18.73 0.71 -10.24
C ALA A 76 -18.39 0.14 -8.84
N LEU A 77 -18.53 -1.18 -8.68
CA LEU A 77 -18.16 -1.89 -7.45
C LEU A 77 -16.65 -1.80 -7.17
N GLY A 78 -15.81 -1.92 -8.20
CA GLY A 78 -14.35 -1.77 -8.04
C GLY A 78 -13.94 -0.38 -7.60
N LYS A 79 -14.55 0.65 -8.18
CA LYS A 79 -14.35 2.03 -7.75
C LYS A 79 -14.81 2.25 -6.30
N GLN A 80 -15.93 1.65 -5.89
CA GLN A 80 -16.40 1.70 -4.50
C GLN A 80 -15.43 1.05 -3.53
N VAL A 81 -14.98 -0.18 -3.83
CA VAL A 81 -14.00 -0.90 -3.00
C VAL A 81 -12.73 -0.06 -2.82
N ILE A 82 -12.16 0.45 -3.91
CA ILE A 82 -10.94 1.27 -3.85
C ILE A 82 -11.18 2.54 -3.04
N ALA A 83 -12.32 3.22 -3.25
CA ALA A 83 -12.64 4.43 -2.51
C ALA A 83 -12.83 4.18 -1.01
N GLU A 84 -13.46 3.05 -0.64
CA GLU A 84 -13.63 2.65 0.75
C GLU A 84 -12.31 2.24 1.40
N GLU A 85 -11.47 1.46 0.71
CA GLU A 85 -10.13 1.12 1.17
C GLU A 85 -9.27 2.38 1.37
N PHE A 86 -9.32 3.31 0.41
CA PHE A 86 -8.62 4.58 0.52
C PHE A 86 -9.13 5.43 1.68
N LYS A 87 -10.45 5.53 1.86
CA LYS A 87 -11.07 6.24 2.98
C LYS A 87 -10.71 5.60 4.32
N ALA A 88 -10.69 4.27 4.39
CA ALA A 88 -10.29 3.53 5.58
C ALA A 88 -8.80 3.75 5.90
N ALA A 89 -7.93 3.73 4.90
CA ALA A 89 -6.51 4.04 5.06
C ALA A 89 -6.31 5.48 5.56
N GLN A 90 -7.07 6.44 5.01
CA GLN A 90 -7.05 7.82 5.49
C GLN A 90 -7.59 7.97 6.91
N ALA A 91 -8.57 7.19 7.33
CA ALA A 91 -9.13 7.26 8.68
C ALA A 91 -8.29 6.51 9.73
N SER A 92 -7.38 5.64 9.29
CA SER A 92 -6.53 4.84 10.17
C SER A 92 -5.49 5.72 10.85
N LEU A 93 -5.38 5.59 12.18
CA LEU A 93 -4.29 6.18 12.97
C LEU A 93 -3.02 5.32 12.93
N GLY A 94 -3.07 4.11 12.38
CA GLY A 94 -1.92 3.20 12.36
C GLY A 94 -1.38 2.90 13.77
N PRO A 95 -0.04 2.88 13.96
CA PRO A 95 0.61 2.66 15.26
C PRO A 95 0.63 3.91 16.15
N PHE A 96 -0.03 5.00 15.75
CA PHE A 96 0.00 6.27 16.47
C PHE A 96 -1.16 6.40 17.45
N SER A 97 -0.88 6.95 18.62
CA SER A 97 -1.89 7.47 19.55
C SER A 97 -1.57 8.92 19.88
N TYR A 98 -2.54 9.81 19.81
CA TYR A 98 -2.34 11.25 19.94
C TYR A 98 -2.96 11.79 21.23
N ASP A 99 -2.30 12.76 21.83
CA ASP A 99 -2.88 13.63 22.85
C ASP A 99 -2.63 15.11 22.47
N ALA A 100 -2.92 16.05 23.39
CA ALA A 100 -2.76 17.48 23.13
C ALA A 100 -1.30 17.95 23.12
N ALA A 101 -0.39 17.22 23.78
CA ALA A 101 1.01 17.59 23.98
C ALA A 101 1.96 16.83 23.04
N GLY A 102 1.56 15.70 22.48
CA GLY A 102 2.41 14.85 21.67
C GLY A 102 1.70 13.64 21.05
N PHE A 103 2.50 12.64 20.71
CA PHE A 103 2.03 11.35 20.21
C PHE A 103 2.89 10.19 20.71
N LEU A 104 2.25 9.04 20.88
CA LEU A 104 2.89 7.75 21.08
C LEU A 104 3.00 7.04 19.74
N LEU A 105 4.14 6.39 19.50
CA LEU A 105 4.37 5.51 18.37
C LEU A 105 4.71 4.10 18.89
N THR A 106 3.85 3.13 18.60
CA THR A 106 4.05 1.72 18.97
C THR A 106 4.66 0.95 17.81
N GLN A 107 5.90 0.49 17.98
CA GLN A 107 6.62 -0.37 17.06
C GLN A 107 6.88 -1.75 17.70
N GLU A 108 7.41 -2.69 16.93
CA GLU A 108 7.72 -4.04 17.43
C GLU A 108 8.67 -4.02 18.64
N LEU A 109 9.58 -3.05 18.68
CA LEU A 109 10.61 -2.91 19.72
C LEU A 109 10.13 -2.17 20.99
N GLY A 110 8.93 -1.57 20.95
CA GLY A 110 8.40 -0.82 22.09
C GLY A 110 7.53 0.36 21.69
N THR A 111 7.13 1.15 22.69
CA THR A 111 6.37 2.39 22.49
C THR A 111 7.21 3.57 22.93
N ALA A 112 7.34 4.57 22.06
CA ALA A 112 8.04 5.82 22.32
C ALA A 112 7.06 7.00 22.30
N TYR A 113 7.27 7.97 23.20
CA TYR A 113 6.49 9.20 23.26
C TYR A 113 7.29 10.38 22.69
N TYR A 114 6.65 11.17 21.84
CA TYR A 114 7.22 12.34 21.19
C TYR A 114 6.34 13.56 21.50
N ALA A 115 6.89 14.51 22.24
CA ALA A 115 6.18 15.76 22.55
C ALA A 115 6.32 16.75 21.38
N TRP A 116 5.21 17.39 21.01
CA TRP A 116 5.20 18.46 19.99
C TRP A 116 6.06 19.66 20.42
N GLY A 117 6.09 19.96 21.72
CA GLY A 117 6.91 21.05 22.27
C GLY A 117 8.42 20.83 22.11
N ASP A 118 8.85 19.58 22.02
CA ASP A 118 10.25 19.19 21.86
C ASP A 118 10.68 19.09 20.39
N LEU A 119 9.75 19.26 19.44
CA LEU A 119 10.04 19.22 18.01
C LEU A 119 10.85 20.46 17.62
N GLU A 120 12.09 20.24 17.19
CA GLU A 120 13.04 21.30 16.85
C GLU A 120 13.07 21.58 15.36
N SER A 121 13.14 20.52 14.54
CA SER A 121 13.22 20.66 13.09
C SER A 121 12.51 19.51 12.38
N VAL A 122 11.97 19.78 11.19
CA VAL A 122 11.32 18.79 10.33
C VAL A 122 11.88 18.92 8.92
N PHE A 123 12.29 17.80 8.36
CA PHE A 123 12.77 17.70 6.99
C PHE A 123 11.87 16.77 6.19
N GLY A 124 11.52 17.21 4.98
CA GLY A 124 10.89 16.35 3.98
C GLY A 124 11.91 16.03 2.91
N TYR A 125 11.91 14.80 2.43
CA TYR A 125 12.70 14.41 1.28
C TYR A 125 12.06 13.27 0.53
N LYS A 126 12.60 13.02 -0.65
CA LYS A 126 12.25 11.88 -1.48
C LYS A 126 13.47 10.99 -1.55
N ARG A 127 13.26 9.70 -1.27
CA ARG A 127 14.29 8.66 -1.37
C ARG A 127 14.01 7.81 -2.59
N ASP A 128 15.02 7.63 -3.42
CA ASP A 128 14.93 6.81 -4.62
C ASP A 128 15.12 5.32 -4.26
N GLU A 129 14.08 4.50 -4.43
CA GLU A 129 14.10 3.04 -4.24
C GLU A 129 14.15 2.30 -5.60
N TYR A 130 15.27 2.43 -6.33
CA TYR A 130 15.54 1.83 -7.65
C TYR A 130 14.52 2.12 -8.76
N VAL A 131 13.30 1.59 -8.64
CA VAL A 131 12.17 1.70 -9.57
C VAL A 131 10.98 2.45 -8.99
N THR A 132 10.96 2.68 -7.68
CA THR A 132 9.93 3.44 -6.97
C THR A 132 10.56 4.60 -6.23
N ASP A 133 9.77 5.64 -5.98
CA ASP A 133 10.15 6.75 -5.14
C ASP A 133 9.39 6.64 -3.82
N GLU A 134 10.01 7.00 -2.69
CA GLU A 134 9.34 7.06 -1.40
C GLU A 134 9.49 8.46 -0.79
N ILE A 135 8.37 9.08 -0.40
CA ILE A 135 8.41 10.33 0.37
C ILE A 135 8.70 10.02 1.83
N CYS A 136 9.71 10.69 2.37
CA CYS A 136 10.18 10.56 3.73
C CYS A 136 10.04 11.87 4.49
N LEU A 137 9.88 11.75 5.81
CA LEU A 137 9.79 12.84 6.75
C LEU A 137 10.64 12.52 7.97
N ASP A 138 11.68 13.31 8.20
CA ASP A 138 12.49 13.23 9.40
C ASP A 138 12.07 14.31 10.39
N LEU A 139 11.80 13.89 11.62
CA LEU A 139 11.48 14.75 12.75
C LEU A 139 12.63 14.70 13.74
N PHE A 140 13.15 15.86 14.13
CA PHE A 140 14.23 16.00 15.09
C PHE A 140 13.72 16.66 16.37
N PHE A 141 14.00 16.02 17.50
CA PHE A 141 13.56 16.49 18.82
C PHE A 141 14.75 16.93 19.68
N GLY A 142 14.51 17.86 20.60
CA GLY A 142 15.57 18.50 21.42
C GLY A 142 16.37 17.53 22.31
N ASN A 143 15.87 16.31 22.54
CA ASN A 143 16.51 15.26 23.34
C ASN A 143 17.43 14.33 22.52
N THR A 144 17.92 14.75 21.34
CA THR A 144 18.71 13.94 20.38
C THR A 144 17.97 12.75 19.77
N SER A 145 16.68 12.57 20.04
CA SER A 145 15.89 11.58 19.32
C SER A 145 15.47 12.12 17.95
N SER A 146 15.55 11.26 16.95
CA SER A 146 14.99 11.49 15.63
C SER A 146 13.97 10.41 15.32
N LEU A 147 13.01 10.76 14.47
CA LEU A 147 12.00 9.84 13.96
C LEU A 147 11.90 10.04 12.45
N THR A 148 12.14 8.97 11.70
CA THR A 148 11.90 8.92 10.26
C THR A 148 10.58 8.21 10.01
N LEU A 149 9.68 8.88 9.32
CA LEU A 149 8.43 8.32 8.81
C LEU A 149 8.45 8.35 7.29
N THR A 150 7.77 7.40 6.67
CA THR A 150 7.64 7.34 5.20
C THR A 150 6.19 7.28 4.78
N GLU A 151 5.89 7.57 3.51
CA GLU A 151 4.54 7.45 2.95
C GLU A 151 3.92 6.05 3.11
N SER A 152 4.77 5.02 3.23
CA SER A 152 4.37 3.64 3.48
C SER A 152 3.99 3.37 4.94
N THR A 153 4.27 4.31 5.85
CA THR A 153 3.94 4.17 7.27
C THR A 153 2.43 4.17 7.46
N LEU A 154 1.91 3.15 8.14
CA LEU A 154 0.48 3.09 8.49
C LEU A 154 0.09 4.32 9.31
N GLY A 155 -1.00 5.00 8.94
CA GLY A 155 -1.42 6.24 9.60
C GLY A 155 -0.71 7.51 9.13
N TRP A 156 0.17 7.42 8.12
CA TRP A 156 0.86 8.57 7.49
C TRP A 156 -0.05 9.78 7.25
N TYR A 157 -1.21 9.57 6.61
CA TYR A 157 -2.14 10.66 6.30
C TYR A 157 -2.65 11.39 7.55
N GLN A 158 -3.03 10.64 8.59
CA GLN A 158 -3.46 11.22 9.86
C GLN A 158 -2.32 11.92 10.59
N PHE A 159 -1.12 11.34 10.55
CA PHE A 159 0.07 11.95 11.11
C PHE A 159 0.35 13.32 10.48
N LEU A 160 0.29 13.43 9.16
CA LEU A 160 0.51 14.71 8.47
C LEU A 160 -0.55 15.76 8.83
N ILE A 161 -1.82 15.37 8.96
CA ILE A 161 -2.88 16.27 9.45
C ILE A 161 -2.53 16.78 10.85
N LYS A 162 -2.13 15.89 11.76
CA LYS A 162 -1.76 16.24 13.13
C LYS A 162 -0.52 17.13 13.19
N LEU A 163 0.50 16.80 12.41
CA LEU A 163 1.71 17.62 12.27
C LEU A 163 1.37 19.03 11.82
N GLN A 164 0.53 19.19 10.78
CA GLN A 164 0.14 20.51 10.28
C GLN A 164 -0.70 21.30 11.30
N GLN A 165 -1.55 20.63 12.09
CA GLN A 165 -2.30 21.27 13.17
C GLN A 165 -1.38 21.87 14.25
N HIS A 166 -0.28 21.19 14.57
CA HIS A 166 0.69 21.65 15.57
C HIS A 166 1.79 22.55 15.00
N VAL A 167 2.08 22.43 13.69
CA VAL A 167 3.09 23.22 12.99
C VAL A 167 2.48 23.82 11.71
N PRO A 168 1.65 24.89 11.83
CA PRO A 168 0.93 25.45 10.68
C PRO A 168 1.82 26.09 9.61
N SER A 169 3.10 26.31 9.90
CA SER A 169 4.07 26.84 8.94
C SER A 169 4.46 25.84 7.85
N ILE A 170 4.23 24.54 8.06
CA ILE A 170 4.47 23.52 7.04
C ILE A 170 3.39 23.65 5.96
N SER A 171 3.82 23.92 4.73
CA SER A 171 2.92 24.01 3.58
C SER A 171 2.22 22.67 3.33
N PRO A 172 0.89 22.61 3.16
CA PRO A 172 0.19 21.35 2.86
C PRO A 172 0.69 20.67 1.56
N ASP A 173 1.22 21.46 0.63
CA ASP A 173 1.64 21.00 -0.69
C ASP A 173 3.13 20.57 -0.73
N TRP A 174 3.81 20.52 0.41
CA TRP A 174 5.24 20.20 0.47
C TRP A 174 5.59 18.88 -0.22
N GLN A 175 4.74 17.85 -0.06
CA GLN A 175 4.93 16.54 -0.71
C GLN A 175 4.94 16.67 -2.24
N MET A 176 4.07 17.51 -2.80
CA MET A 176 4.01 17.75 -4.24
C MET A 176 5.26 18.48 -4.75
N ILE A 177 5.82 19.38 -3.93
CA ILE A 177 7.04 20.13 -4.27
C ILE A 177 8.26 19.21 -4.34
N ILE A 178 8.36 18.24 -3.43
CA ILE A 178 9.50 17.29 -3.42
C ILE A 178 9.33 16.20 -4.48
N ALA A 179 8.11 15.82 -4.83
CA ALA A 179 7.86 14.78 -5.83
C ALA A 179 8.43 15.11 -7.23
N VAL A 180 8.71 16.39 -7.51
CA VAL A 180 9.22 16.91 -8.80
C VAL A 180 10.60 17.56 -8.62
N PRO A 181 11.65 17.15 -9.38
CA PRO A 181 11.64 16.18 -10.49
C PRO A 181 11.69 14.70 -10.04
N ALA A 182 11.40 13.80 -10.98
CA ALA A 182 11.54 12.35 -10.76
C ALA A 182 13.02 11.96 -10.60
N PHE A 183 13.31 11.03 -9.68
CA PHE A 183 14.66 10.47 -9.46
C PHE A 183 15.77 11.43 -9.00
N GLU A 184 15.40 12.52 -8.31
CA GLU A 184 16.36 13.37 -7.61
C GLU A 184 15.99 13.43 -6.12
N THR A 185 16.92 12.96 -5.28
CA THR A 185 16.81 13.13 -3.83
C THR A 185 16.86 14.62 -3.49
N ARG A 186 15.72 15.17 -3.07
CA ARG A 186 15.60 16.58 -2.69
C ARG A 186 15.25 16.70 -1.23
N LEU A 187 16.22 17.11 -0.41
CA LEU A 187 16.01 17.43 1.00
C LEU A 187 15.54 18.88 1.14
N ILE A 188 14.39 19.09 1.79
CA ILE A 188 13.90 20.42 2.14
C ILE A 188 13.62 20.52 3.63
N LEU A 189 14.01 21.66 4.21
CA LEU A 189 13.58 22.05 5.54
C LEU A 189 12.11 22.49 5.50
N LEU A 190 11.24 21.78 6.20
CA LEU A 190 9.81 22.11 6.32
C LEU A 190 9.53 23.01 7.52
N PHE A 191 10.26 22.81 8.61
CA PHE A 191 10.09 23.57 9.84
C PHE A 191 11.40 23.61 10.63
N ASP A 192 11.69 24.77 11.21
CA ASP A 192 12.69 24.93 12.27
C ASP A 192 12.14 25.86 13.35
N LYS A 193 12.16 25.41 14.60
CA LYS A 193 11.65 26.15 15.76
C LYS A 193 12.40 27.47 15.99
N ALA A 194 13.70 27.50 15.70
CA ALA A 194 14.53 28.69 15.80
C ALA A 194 14.55 29.52 14.50
N SER A 195 13.75 29.15 13.49
CA SER A 195 13.67 29.84 12.19
C SER A 195 15.03 29.99 11.48
N ARG A 196 15.93 29.03 11.67
CA ARG A 196 17.24 28.98 11.02
C ARG A 196 17.09 28.48 9.58
N PRO A 197 17.97 28.91 8.66
CA PRO A 197 17.96 28.42 7.28
C PRO A 197 18.53 26.99 7.19
N GLN A 198 18.07 26.22 6.18
CA GLN A 198 18.43 24.81 5.97
C GLN A 198 19.93 24.51 6.08
N HIS A 199 20.79 25.31 5.43
CA HIS A 199 22.24 25.10 5.42
C HIS A 199 22.90 25.14 6.81
N GLN A 200 22.23 25.70 7.83
CA GLN A 200 22.70 25.71 9.21
C GLN A 200 22.12 24.56 10.03
N VAL A 201 20.88 24.15 9.74
CA VAL A 201 20.14 23.13 10.51
C VAL A 201 20.55 21.73 10.07
N GLU A 202 20.69 21.51 8.77
CA GLU A 202 21.00 20.20 8.19
C GLU A 202 22.26 19.56 8.80
N PRO A 203 23.41 20.26 8.91
CA PRO A 203 24.60 19.71 9.57
C PRO A 203 24.49 19.54 11.08
N LEU A 204 23.44 20.08 11.73
CA LEU A 204 23.18 19.87 13.17
C LEU A 204 22.33 18.62 13.40
N CYS A 205 21.38 18.37 12.50
CA CYS A 205 20.45 17.25 12.56
C CYS A 205 21.06 15.93 12.05
N TYR A 206 21.88 16.00 11.00
CA TYR A 206 22.45 14.82 10.33
C TYR A 206 23.95 14.62 10.64
N LYS A 207 24.40 14.98 11.85
CA LYS A 207 25.79 14.69 12.24
C LYS A 207 26.01 13.18 12.29
N GLU A 208 26.91 12.70 11.43
CA GLU A 208 27.51 11.37 11.53
C GLU A 208 28.43 11.25 12.75
#